data_AF-A0A9D5VWB6-F1
#
_entry.id   AF-A0A9D5VWB6-F1
#
_cell.length_a   1.000
_cell.length_b   1.000
_cell.length_c   1.000
_cell.angle_alpha   90.00
_cell.angle_beta   90.00
_cell.angle_gamma   90.00
#
_symmetry.space_group_name_H-M   'P 1'
#
loop_
_entity.id
_entity.type
_entity.pdbx_description
1 polymer ?
#
loop_
_entity_poly.entity_id
_entity_poly.type
_entity_poly.pdbx_seq_one_letter_code
_entity_poly.pdbx_strand_id
1 'polypeptide(L)' 'MKYSGNPSEFSGQAEFTKAGQYEISVYAYDQATGNTGIDKIKITVY' A
#
# COMPACT_ATOMS: atom_id res chain seq x y z
N MET A 1 5.48 -5.06 0.35
CA MET A 1 4.94 -4.09 1.31
C MET A 1 5.15 -4.65 2.71
N LYS A 2 5.72 -3.87 3.62
CA LYS A 2 5.96 -4.21 5.03
C LYS A 2 5.59 -3.04 5.92
N TYR A 3 5.10 -3.32 7.12
CA TYR A 3 4.94 -2.31 8.17
C TYR A 3 6.30 -1.67 8.48
N SER A 4 6.37 -0.34 8.55
CA SER A 4 7.64 0.37 8.75
C SER A 4 8.06 0.51 10.22
N GLY A 5 7.13 0.25 11.16
CA GLY A 5 7.34 0.45 12.60
C GLY A 5 6.52 1.61 13.18
N ASN A 6 6.01 2.53 12.35
CA ASN A 6 5.12 3.60 12.79
C ASN A 6 3.66 3.31 12.42
N PRO A 7 2.68 3.68 13.27
CA PRO A 7 1.27 3.47 12.97
C PRO A 7 0.89 4.01 11.59
N SER A 8 0.17 3.18 10.84
CA SER A 8 -0.33 3.50 9.48
C SER A 8 0.76 3.75 8.42
N GLU A 9 2.02 3.39 8.68
CA GLU A 9 3.10 3.54 7.71
C GLU A 9 3.56 2.18 7.16
N PHE A 10 3.64 2.11 5.83
CA PHE A 10 4.01 0.91 5.08
C PHE A 10 5.05 1.25 4.03
N SER A 11 6.06 0.38 3.89
CA SER A 11 7.14 0.54 2.91
C SER A 11 7.19 -0.64 1.95
N GLY A 12 7.52 -0.36 0.69
CA GLY A 12 7.67 -1.37 -0.33
C GLY A 12 8.31 -0.78 -1.58
N GLN A 13 8.85 -1.65 -2.42
CA GLN A 13 9.39 -1.29 -3.72
C GLN A 13 8.57 -2.00 -4.79
N ALA A 14 8.23 -1.26 -5.85
CA ALA A 14 7.56 -1.79 -7.03
C ALA A 14 8.31 -1.30 -8.26
N GLU A 15 8.62 -2.21 -9.17
CA GLU A 15 9.23 -1.89 -10.47
C GLU A 15 8.14 -1.90 -11.54
N PHE A 16 7.99 -0.77 -12.24
CA PHE A 16 7.04 -0.62 -13.33
C PHE A 16 7.80 -0.67 -14.66
N THR A 17 7.58 -1.73 -15.44
CA THR A 17 8.27 -1.95 -16.72
C THR A 17 7.50 -1.44 -17.94
N LYS A 18 6.28 -0.93 -17.73
CA LYS A 18 5.41 -0.41 -18.78
C LYS A 18 4.81 0.92 -18.35
N ALA A 19 4.61 1.81 -19.31
CA ALA A 19 3.79 3.00 -19.12
C ALA A 19 2.33 2.59 -18.86
N GLY A 20 1.65 3.34 -18.01
CA GLY A 20 0.28 3.06 -17.62
C GLY A 20 -0.14 3.69 -16.29
N GLN A 21 -1.41 3.47 -15.94
CA GLN A 21 -1.97 3.84 -14.64
C GLN A 21 -2.04 2.62 -13.74
N TYR A 22 -1.58 2.78 -12.51
CA TYR A 22 -1.54 1.74 -11.50
C TYR A 22 -2.23 2.23 -10.22
N GLU A 23 -3.01 1.36 -9.57
CA GLU A 23 -3.55 1.59 -8.23
C GLU A 23 -2.93 0.55 -7.29
N ILE A 24 -2.28 1.02 -6.23
CA ILE A 24 -1.81 0.18 -5.12
C ILE A 24 -2.82 0.34 -3.99
N SER A 25 -3.44 -0.77 -3.57
CA SER A 25 -4.31 -0.81 -2.39
C SER A 25 -3.58 -1.49 -1.23
N VAL A 26 -3.56 -0.84 -0.07
CA VAL A 26 -2.98 -1.38 1.16
C VAL A 26 -4.11 -1.74 2.11
N TYR A 27 -4.12 -2.99 2.57
CA TYR A 27 -5.06 -3.49 3.56
C TYR A 27 -4.29 -3.83 4.84
N ALA A 28 -4.65 -3.19 5.94
CA ALA A 28 -4.02 -3.35 7.25
C ALA A 28 -5.05 -3.87 8.25
N TYR A 29 -5.07 -5.19 8.45
CA TYR A 29 -5.98 -5.85 9.40
C TYR A 29 -5.31 -6.02 10.76
N ASP A 30 -5.98 -5.57 11.81
CA ASP A 30 -5.61 -5.84 13.20
C ASP A 30 -6.53 -6.93 13.77
N GLN A 31 -5.96 -8.11 14.04
CA GLN A 31 -6.71 -9.25 14.59
C GLN A 31 -7.17 -9.01 16.04
N ALA A 32 -6.49 -8.17 16.82
CA ALA A 32 -6.86 -7.92 18.22
C ALA A 32 -8.13 -7.07 18.35
N THR A 33 -8.33 -6.13 17.42
CA THR A 33 -9.48 -5.21 17.42
C THR A 33 -10.52 -5.51 16.34
N GLY A 34 -10.16 -6.30 15.32
CA GLY A 34 -10.99 -6.56 14.15
C GLY A 34 -11.00 -5.40 13.14
N ASN A 35 -10.28 -4.31 13.40
CA ASN A 35 -10.25 -3.15 12.53
C ASN A 35 -9.45 -3.41 11.25
N THR A 36 -9.92 -2.88 10.12
CA THR A 36 -9.19 -2.88 8.85
C THR A 36 -9.00 -1.46 8.36
N GLY A 37 -7.74 -1.01 8.29
CA GLY A 37 -7.36 0.20 7.58
C GLY A 37 -7.19 -0.08 6.08
N ILE A 38 -7.65 0.83 5.24
CA ILE A 38 -7.47 0.75 3.79
C ILE A 38 -6.87 2.06 3.29
N ASP A 39 -5.79 1.97 2.52
CA ASP A 39 -5.20 3.09 1.78
C ASP A 39 -5.10 2.78 0.29
N LYS A 40 -5.18 3.81 -0.55
CA LYS A 40 -5.15 3.70 -2.02
C LYS A 40 -4.24 4.75 -2.63
N ILE A 41 -3.25 4.29 -3.38
CA ILE A 41 -2.25 5.12 -4.04
C ILE A 41 -2.39 4.96 -5.55
N LYS A 42 -2.54 6.07 -6.27
CA LYS A 42 -2.59 6.09 -7.73
C LYS A 42 -1.26 6.57 -8.29
N ILE A 43 -0.69 5.80 -9.22
CA ILE A 43 0.60 6.07 -9.85
C ILE A 43 0.38 6.12 -11.36
N THR A 44 0.92 7.15 -12.01
CA THR A 44 0.97 7.23 -13.47
C THR A 44 2.43 7.11 -13.92
N VAL A 45 2.70 6.18 -14.81
CA VAL A 45 4.01 5.93 -15.41
C VAL A 45 3.94 6.31 -16.89
N TYR A 46 4.86 7.16 -17.35
CA TYR A 46 4.95 7.64 -18.73
C TYR A 46 6.13 7.00 -19.46
#